data_AF-U4PCF3-F1
#
_entry.id   AF-U4PCF3-F1
#
_cell.length_a   1.000
_cell.length_b   1.000
_cell.length_c   1.000
_cell.angle_alpha   90.00
_cell.angle_beta   90.00
_cell.angle_gamma   90.00
#
_symmetry.space_group_name_H-M   'P 1'
#
loop_
_entity.id
_entity.type
_entity.pdbx_description
1 polymer ?
#
loop_
_entity_poly.entity_id
_entity_poly.type
_entity_poly.pdbx_seq_one_letter_code
_entity_poly.pdbx_strand_id
1 'polypeptide(L)'
;MLLTIMNDRVLQMPEVALKFFRLILYLVEFSPESLAEMSDQLMSSLCQCIRLGMTGQFGMEITSTSLESLTEVVLHFGSPANKGRCTQNLAFLFKEMLPTVFETCLSNTCENSIYAESCSALYALIAFERSFFDEYVNELFSKKSNQQARQVLEAAFTELMEVNPEPGNRRGRVQFRSRMEQFLNKIQGLLSYN
;
A
#
# COMPACT_ATOMS: atom_id res chain seq x y z
N MET A 1 11.95 -21.51 -1.19
CA MET A 1 13.09 -21.76 -2.12
C MET A 1 13.19 -20.75 -3.25
N LEU A 2 12.09 -20.34 -3.90
CA LEU A 2 12.18 -19.33 -4.97
C LEU A 2 12.49 -17.93 -4.42
N LEU A 3 11.83 -17.53 -3.33
CA LEU A 3 12.07 -16.26 -2.62
C LEU A 3 13.54 -16.09 -2.17
N THR A 4 14.23 -17.17 -1.82
CA THR A 4 15.64 -17.13 -1.38
C THR A 4 16.62 -16.97 -2.55
N ILE A 5 16.20 -17.22 -3.79
CA ILE A 5 17.02 -17.11 -5.00
C ILE A 5 16.83 -15.73 -5.66
N MET A 6 15.65 -15.12 -5.51
CA MET A 6 15.30 -13.81 -6.09
C MET A 6 15.97 -12.64 -5.33
N ASN A 7 17.30 -12.54 -5.45
CA ASN A 7 18.05 -11.39 -4.93
C ASN A 7 18.09 -10.23 -5.94
N ASP A 8 18.60 -9.07 -5.50
CA ASP A 8 18.66 -7.85 -6.32
C ASP A 8 19.32 -8.05 -7.69
N ARG A 9 20.36 -8.90 -7.79
CA ARG A 9 21.04 -9.15 -9.07
C ARG A 9 20.15 -9.91 -10.05
N VAL A 10 19.34 -10.83 -9.56
CA VAL A 10 18.38 -11.58 -10.38
C VAL A 10 17.21 -10.68 -10.79
N LEU A 11 16.74 -9.84 -9.87
CA LEU A 11 15.66 -8.88 -10.13
C LEU A 11 16.07 -7.72 -11.06
N GLN A 12 17.36 -7.48 -11.25
CA GLN A 12 17.84 -6.57 -12.29
C GLN A 12 17.58 -7.09 -13.72
N MET A 13 17.26 -8.38 -13.91
CA MET A 13 16.85 -8.92 -15.19
C MET A 13 15.34 -8.66 -15.39
N PRO A 14 14.92 -7.74 -16.30
CA PRO A 14 13.53 -7.25 -16.34
C PRO A 14 12.49 -8.36 -16.55
N GLU A 15 12.77 -9.29 -17.47
CA GLU A 15 11.90 -10.44 -17.76
C GLU A 15 11.71 -11.36 -16.56
N VAL A 16 12.77 -11.55 -15.77
CA VAL A 16 12.74 -12.42 -14.59
C VAL A 16 11.95 -11.74 -13.47
N ALA A 17 12.22 -10.45 -13.23
CA ALA A 17 11.49 -9.66 -12.25
C ALA A 17 10.01 -9.62 -12.59
N LEU A 18 9.65 -9.31 -13.84
CA LEU A 18 8.24 -9.23 -14.26
C LEU A 18 7.51 -10.55 -14.05
N LYS A 19 8.09 -11.67 -14.49
CA LYS A 19 7.48 -13.00 -14.29
C LYS A 19 7.35 -13.36 -12.81
N PHE A 20 8.33 -12.99 -11.99
CA PHE A 20 8.28 -13.24 -10.56
C PHE A 20 7.21 -12.42 -9.84
N PHE A 21 7.10 -11.12 -10.10
CA PHE A 21 6.08 -10.28 -9.48
C PHE A 21 4.67 -10.64 -9.96
N ARG A 22 4.49 -11.01 -11.23
CA ARG A 22 3.22 -11.56 -11.72
C ARG A 22 2.86 -12.89 -11.05
N LEU A 23 3.84 -13.75 -10.78
CA LEU A 23 3.61 -14.98 -10.03
C LEU A 23 3.13 -14.68 -8.60
N ILE A 24 3.71 -13.67 -7.95
CA ILE A 24 3.22 -13.20 -6.64
C ILE A 24 1.77 -12.73 -6.75
N LEU A 25 1.45 -11.90 -7.74
CA LEU A 25 0.08 -11.41 -7.96
C LEU A 25 -0.89 -12.59 -8.14
N TYR A 26 -0.58 -13.53 -9.03
CA TYR A 26 -1.42 -14.70 -9.25
C TYR A 26 -1.59 -15.56 -8.00
N LEU A 27 -0.54 -15.70 -7.19
CA LEU A 27 -0.63 -16.44 -5.94
C LEU A 27 -1.62 -15.80 -4.96
N VAL A 28 -1.57 -14.48 -4.82
CA VAL A 28 -2.43 -13.76 -3.85
C VAL A 28 -3.87 -13.62 -4.36
N GLU A 29 -4.09 -13.55 -5.67
CA GLU A 29 -5.43 -13.50 -6.27
C GLU A 29 -6.13 -14.86 -6.32
N PHE A 30 -5.43 -15.89 -6.80
CA PHE A 30 -6.06 -17.18 -7.11
C PHE A 30 -5.92 -18.22 -5.99
N SER A 31 -4.98 -18.03 -5.06
CA SER A 31 -4.77 -18.94 -3.94
C SER A 31 -4.56 -18.22 -2.60
N PRO A 32 -5.44 -17.27 -2.23
CA PRO A 32 -5.27 -16.50 -1.00
C PRO A 32 -5.33 -17.37 0.25
N GLU A 33 -6.05 -18.50 0.22
CA GLU A 33 -6.09 -19.47 1.33
C GLU A 33 -4.70 -20.03 1.67
N SER A 34 -3.86 -20.24 0.65
CA SER A 34 -2.49 -20.70 0.85
C SER A 34 -1.63 -19.69 1.60
N LEU A 35 -1.96 -18.39 1.53
CA LEU A 35 -1.27 -17.34 2.30
C LEU A 35 -1.45 -17.55 3.79
N ALA A 36 -2.65 -17.94 4.22
CA ALA A 36 -2.97 -18.16 5.63
C ALA A 36 -2.32 -19.44 6.20
N GLU A 37 -1.86 -20.35 5.33
CA GLU A 37 -1.14 -21.57 5.71
C GLU A 37 0.38 -21.39 5.69
N MET A 38 0.89 -20.27 5.17
CA MET A 38 2.33 -19.99 5.15
C MET A 38 2.88 -19.78 6.55
N SER A 39 4.15 -20.14 6.74
CA SER A 39 4.89 -19.73 7.93
C SER A 39 5.08 -18.21 7.94
N ASP A 40 5.16 -17.62 9.14
CA ASP A 40 5.42 -16.18 9.32
C ASP A 40 6.68 -15.72 8.59
N GLN A 41 7.71 -16.57 8.51
CA GLN A 41 8.94 -16.25 7.79
C GLN A 41 8.70 -16.12 6.28
N LEU A 42 7.96 -17.05 5.68
CA LEU A 42 7.64 -16.99 4.25
C LEU A 42 6.74 -15.82 3.92
N MET A 43 5.75 -15.54 4.77
CA MET A 43 4.89 -14.36 4.64
C MET A 43 5.71 -13.07 4.72
N SER A 44 6.63 -12.98 5.67
CA SER A 44 7.53 -11.82 5.80
C SER A 44 8.39 -11.63 4.56
N SER A 45 8.96 -12.70 4.02
CA SER A 45 9.73 -12.64 2.77
C SER A 45 8.87 -12.20 1.58
N LEU A 46 7.62 -12.67 1.49
CA LEU A 46 6.67 -12.25 0.45
C LEU A 46 6.38 -10.75 0.55
N CYS A 47 6.05 -10.25 1.74
CA CYS A 47 5.80 -8.83 1.97
C CYS A 47 7.05 -7.97 1.68
N GLN A 48 8.25 -8.46 2.00
CA GLN A 48 9.50 -7.79 1.65
C GLN A 48 9.69 -7.70 0.13
N CYS A 49 9.39 -8.76 -0.62
CA CYS A 49 9.42 -8.71 -2.09
C CYS A 49 8.41 -7.70 -2.64
N ILE A 50 7.16 -7.71 -2.14
CA ILE A 50 6.13 -6.74 -2.54
C ILE A 50 6.60 -5.32 -2.26
N ARG A 51 7.11 -5.04 -1.05
CA ARG A 51 7.66 -3.74 -0.68
C ARG A 51 8.79 -3.31 -1.62
N LEU A 52 9.68 -4.23 -1.98
CA LEU A 52 10.78 -3.96 -2.91
C LEU A 52 10.27 -3.60 -4.32
N GLY A 53 9.21 -4.26 -4.81
CA GLY A 53 8.62 -3.96 -6.11
C GLY A 53 7.92 -2.60 -6.18
N MET A 54 7.41 -2.09 -5.05
CA MET A 54 6.79 -0.76 -4.96
C MET A 54 7.78 0.40 -5.07
N THR A 55 9.10 0.16 -4.95
CA THR A 55 10.13 1.22 -4.98
C THR A 55 10.34 1.91 -6.32
N GLY A 56 9.73 1.41 -7.41
CA GLY A 56 9.91 1.93 -8.76
C GLY A 56 11.16 1.45 -9.50
N GLN A 57 12.10 0.80 -8.80
CA GLN A 57 13.43 0.46 -9.36
C GLN A 57 13.40 -0.57 -10.51
N PHE A 58 12.31 -1.34 -10.64
CA PHE A 58 12.16 -2.37 -11.68
C PHE A 58 11.17 -1.97 -12.79
N GLY A 59 10.69 -0.74 -12.78
CA GLY A 59 9.74 -0.22 -13.77
C GLY A 59 8.28 -0.23 -13.30
N MET A 60 7.48 0.57 -14.00
CA MET A 60 6.11 0.94 -13.60
C MET A 60 5.17 -0.26 -13.49
N GLU A 61 5.30 -1.25 -14.38
CA GLU A 61 4.45 -2.44 -14.37
C GLU A 61 4.65 -3.28 -13.10
N ILE A 62 5.89 -3.44 -12.65
CA ILE A 62 6.20 -4.17 -11.41
C ILE A 62 5.69 -3.39 -10.20
N THR A 63 5.81 -2.07 -10.20
CA THR A 63 5.24 -1.22 -9.14
C THR A 63 3.73 -1.36 -9.06
N SER A 64 3.03 -1.27 -10.19
CA SER A 64 1.58 -1.50 -10.27
C SER A 64 1.19 -2.90 -9.76
N THR A 65 1.87 -3.93 -10.25
CA THR A 65 1.66 -5.34 -9.86
C THR A 65 1.87 -5.55 -8.36
N SER A 66 2.85 -4.85 -7.77
CA SER A 66 3.17 -4.96 -6.35
C SER A 66 2.12 -4.28 -5.47
N LEU A 67 1.62 -3.11 -5.89
CA LEU A 67 0.53 -2.40 -5.19
C LEU A 67 -0.77 -3.20 -5.24
N GLU A 68 -1.08 -3.79 -6.39
CA GLU A 68 -2.22 -4.70 -6.56
C GLU A 68 -2.08 -5.94 -5.66
N SER A 69 -0.89 -6.57 -5.67
CA SER A 69 -0.60 -7.72 -4.79
C SER A 69 -0.76 -7.36 -3.31
N LEU A 70 -0.28 -6.19 -2.89
CA LEU A 70 -0.45 -5.71 -1.52
C LEU A 70 -1.94 -5.54 -1.17
N THR A 71 -2.71 -4.95 -2.08
CA THR A 71 -4.15 -4.74 -1.91
C THR A 71 -4.85 -6.07 -1.62
N GLU A 72 -4.60 -7.09 -2.44
CA GLU A 72 -5.24 -8.40 -2.28
C GLU A 72 -4.82 -9.12 -0.99
N VAL A 73 -3.54 -9.06 -0.62
CA VAL A 73 -3.06 -9.62 0.65
C VAL A 73 -3.76 -8.95 1.84
N VAL A 74 -3.80 -7.61 1.86
CA VAL A 74 -4.40 -6.84 2.95
C VAL A 74 -5.91 -7.09 3.02
N LEU A 75 -6.61 -7.13 1.89
CA LEU A 75 -8.04 -7.43 1.85
C LEU A 75 -8.34 -8.86 2.32
N HIS A 76 -7.50 -9.83 1.97
CA HIS A 76 -7.66 -11.20 2.43
C HIS A 76 -7.61 -11.27 3.97
N PHE A 77 -6.57 -10.71 4.59
CA PHE A 77 -6.39 -10.73 6.04
C PHE A 77 -7.26 -9.72 6.79
N GLY A 78 -7.77 -8.68 6.12
CA GLY A 78 -8.73 -7.72 6.67
C GLY A 78 -10.17 -8.25 6.68
N SER A 79 -10.47 -9.28 5.89
CA SER A 79 -11.79 -9.92 5.88
C SER A 79 -12.11 -10.54 7.25
N PRO A 80 -13.36 -10.41 7.75
CA PRO A 80 -13.77 -11.01 9.02
C PRO A 80 -13.47 -12.51 9.12
N ALA A 81 -13.49 -13.24 7.99
CA ALA A 81 -13.21 -14.67 7.94
C ALA A 81 -11.74 -15.02 8.25
N ASN A 82 -10.80 -14.14 7.92
CA ASN A 82 -9.37 -14.41 8.03
C ASN A 82 -8.64 -13.47 8.99
N LYS A 83 -9.33 -12.48 9.58
CA LYS A 83 -8.74 -11.54 10.53
C LYS A 83 -8.04 -12.24 11.71
N GLY A 84 -8.60 -13.35 12.19
CA GLY A 84 -7.98 -14.17 13.24
C GLY A 84 -6.72 -14.93 12.81
N ARG A 85 -6.45 -15.03 11.51
CA ARG A 85 -5.23 -15.65 10.95
C ARG A 85 -4.12 -14.62 10.65
N CYS A 86 -4.43 -13.33 10.75
CA CYS A 86 -3.42 -12.29 10.63
C CYS A 86 -2.54 -12.27 11.88
N THR A 87 -1.24 -12.59 11.73
CA THR A 87 -0.30 -12.51 12.84
C THR A 87 0.06 -11.06 13.15
N GLN A 88 0.53 -10.79 14.36
CA GLN A 88 0.96 -9.44 14.76
C GLN A 88 2.11 -8.93 13.90
N ASN A 89 3.03 -9.82 13.52
CA ASN A 89 4.15 -9.49 12.64
C ASN A 89 3.66 -9.07 11.24
N LEU A 90 2.66 -9.77 10.69
CA LEU A 90 2.06 -9.38 9.41
C LEU A 90 1.37 -8.03 9.47
N ALA A 91 0.59 -7.77 10.54
CA ALA A 91 -0.04 -6.48 10.76
C ALA A 91 1.01 -5.34 10.87
N PHE A 92 2.15 -5.60 11.51
CA PHE A 92 3.26 -4.66 11.58
C PHE A 92 3.87 -4.38 10.21
N LEU A 93 4.06 -5.40 9.38
CA LEU A 93 4.55 -5.22 8.00
C LEU A 93 3.60 -4.37 7.15
N PHE A 94 2.28 -4.52 7.31
CA PHE A 94 1.29 -3.65 6.66
C PHE A 94 1.44 -2.19 7.11
N LYS A 95 1.62 -1.96 8.42
CA LYS A 95 1.88 -0.63 8.95
C LYS A 95 3.17 -0.02 8.37
N GLU A 96 4.25 -0.79 8.28
CA GLU A 96 5.52 -0.30 7.72
C GLU A 96 5.46 0.05 6.22
N MET A 97 4.51 -0.52 5.47
CA MET A 97 4.32 -0.22 4.05
C MET A 97 3.48 1.04 3.80
N LEU A 98 2.73 1.53 4.80
CA LEU A 98 1.87 2.72 4.66
C LEU A 98 2.61 3.95 4.11
N PRO A 99 3.79 4.35 4.63
CA PRO A 99 4.50 5.51 4.10
C PRO A 99 4.81 5.38 2.61
N THR A 100 5.36 4.23 2.19
CA THR A 100 5.70 3.97 0.78
C THR A 100 4.47 4.04 -0.12
N VAL A 101 3.33 3.45 0.29
CA VAL A 101 2.08 3.50 -0.49
C VAL A 101 1.53 4.92 -0.56
N PHE A 102 1.55 5.66 0.54
CA PHE A 102 1.10 7.04 0.59
C PHE A 102 1.95 7.94 -0.32
N GLU A 103 3.27 7.86 -0.21
CA GLU A 103 4.24 8.58 -1.06
C GLU A 103 4.08 8.24 -2.55
N THR A 104 3.75 6.98 -2.86
CA THR A 104 3.45 6.54 -4.23
C THR A 104 2.21 7.24 -4.77
N CYS A 105 1.16 7.44 -3.96
CA CYS A 105 -0.02 8.24 -4.33
C CYS A 105 0.34 9.69 -4.61
N LEU A 106 1.27 10.27 -3.85
CA LEU A 106 1.70 11.67 -4.03
C LEU A 106 2.53 11.86 -5.30
N SER A 107 3.39 10.89 -5.62
CA SER A 107 4.42 11.03 -6.66
C SER A 107 3.94 10.65 -8.07
N ASN A 108 2.93 9.78 -8.18
CA ASN A 108 2.52 9.18 -9.46
C ASN A 108 1.19 9.71 -9.99
N THR A 109 0.81 10.93 -9.65
CA THR A 109 -0.48 11.54 -10.03
C THR A 109 -0.72 11.62 -11.54
N CYS A 110 0.33 11.62 -12.35
CA CYS A 110 0.26 11.61 -13.81
C CYS A 110 0.16 10.19 -14.41
N GLU A 111 0.54 9.14 -13.68
CA GLU A 111 0.55 7.74 -14.12
C GLU A 111 -0.70 7.02 -13.62
N ASN A 112 -1.78 7.06 -14.41
CA ASN A 112 -3.12 6.65 -13.99
C ASN A 112 -3.17 5.20 -13.41
N SER A 113 -2.43 4.26 -13.99
CA SER A 113 -2.39 2.87 -13.50
C SER A 113 -1.79 2.78 -12.09
N ILE A 114 -0.57 3.31 -11.90
CA ILE A 114 0.10 3.30 -10.60
C ILE A 114 -0.71 4.08 -9.57
N TYR A 115 -1.24 5.24 -9.95
CA TYR A 115 -2.06 6.06 -9.07
C TYR A 115 -3.33 5.33 -8.60
N ALA A 116 -4.00 4.61 -9.51
CA ALA A 116 -5.18 3.82 -9.19
C ALA A 116 -4.82 2.72 -8.18
N GLU A 117 -3.74 1.97 -8.43
CA GLU A 117 -3.33 0.87 -7.56
C GLU A 117 -2.80 1.35 -6.21
N SER A 118 -2.10 2.49 -6.16
CA SER A 118 -1.65 3.07 -4.89
C SER A 118 -2.82 3.55 -4.04
N CYS A 119 -3.85 4.16 -4.66
CA CYS A 119 -5.08 4.53 -3.96
C CYS A 119 -5.82 3.29 -3.44
N SER A 120 -5.90 2.21 -4.22
CA SER A 120 -6.50 0.94 -3.81
C SER A 120 -5.76 0.31 -2.65
N ALA A 121 -4.42 0.27 -2.69
CA ALA A 121 -3.59 -0.25 -1.61
C ALA A 121 -3.73 0.59 -0.34
N LEU A 122 -3.69 1.91 -0.45
CA LEU A 122 -3.88 2.81 0.68
C LEU A 122 -5.27 2.62 1.32
N TYR A 123 -6.31 2.54 0.50
CA TYR A 123 -7.67 2.26 0.96
C TYR A 123 -7.74 0.94 1.73
N ALA A 124 -7.14 -0.13 1.20
CA ALA A 124 -7.13 -1.44 1.84
C ALA A 124 -6.40 -1.40 3.19
N LEU A 125 -5.24 -0.74 3.27
CA LEU A 125 -4.48 -0.60 4.52
C LEU A 125 -5.27 0.18 5.58
N ILE A 126 -5.93 1.27 5.20
CA ILE A 126 -6.78 2.04 6.11
C ILE A 126 -7.99 1.23 6.57
N ALA A 127 -8.62 0.49 5.65
CA ALA A 127 -9.76 -0.37 5.97
C ALA A 127 -9.39 -1.54 6.88
N PHE A 128 -8.13 -2.02 6.79
CA PHE A 128 -7.59 -3.07 7.63
C PHE A 128 -7.43 -2.61 9.09
N GLU A 129 -6.74 -1.49 9.29
CA GLU A 129 -6.53 -0.91 10.62
C GLU A 129 -6.32 0.61 10.53
N ARG A 130 -7.38 1.36 10.86
CA ARG A 130 -7.40 2.82 10.73
C ARG A 130 -6.38 3.51 11.63
N SER A 131 -6.15 2.97 12.82
CA SER A 131 -5.20 3.57 13.78
C SER A 131 -3.78 3.69 13.22
N PHE A 132 -3.35 2.77 12.35
CA PHE A 132 -2.03 2.83 11.71
C PHE A 132 -1.88 4.07 10.81
N PHE A 133 -2.94 4.42 10.08
CA PHE A 133 -2.93 5.61 9.24
C PHE A 133 -3.00 6.89 10.06
N ASP A 134 -3.81 6.92 11.13
CA ASP A 134 -3.90 8.09 12.01
C ASP A 134 -2.56 8.36 12.72
N GLU A 135 -1.87 7.31 13.18
CA GLU A 135 -0.51 7.41 13.73
C GLU A 135 0.48 8.00 12.71
N TYR A 136 0.48 7.50 11.48
CA TYR A 136 1.33 8.01 10.40
C TYR A 136 1.04 9.49 10.09
N VAL A 137 -0.23 9.89 10.01
CA VAL A 137 -0.63 11.28 9.77
C VAL A 137 -0.21 12.19 10.93
N ASN A 138 -0.33 11.73 12.17
CA ASN A 138 0.16 12.46 13.33
C ASN A 138 1.68 12.65 13.33
N GLU A 139 2.44 11.64 12.89
CA GLU A 139 3.88 11.75 12.67
C GLU A 139 4.19 12.81 11.61
N LEU A 140 3.44 12.85 10.50
CA LEU A 140 3.58 13.91 9.48
C LEU A 140 3.32 15.30 10.06
N PHE A 141 2.30 15.48 10.89
CA PHE A 141 2.03 16.78 11.54
C PHE A 141 3.07 17.18 12.58
N SER A 142 3.80 16.22 13.15
CA SER A 142 4.88 16.51 14.09
C SER A 142 6.11 17.12 13.40
N LYS A 143 6.29 16.90 12.09
CA LYS A 143 7.41 17.45 11.32
C LYS A 143 7.35 18.98 11.28
N LYS A 144 8.47 19.63 11.63
CA LYS A 144 8.59 21.11 11.66
C LYS A 144 8.21 21.77 10.32
N SER A 145 8.56 21.14 9.20
CA SER A 145 8.23 21.61 7.84
C SER A 145 6.72 21.69 7.59
N ASN A 146 5.92 20.85 8.24
CA ASN A 146 4.47 20.79 8.05
C ASN A 146 3.70 21.70 9.01
N GLN A 147 4.36 22.23 10.05
CA GLN A 147 3.69 23.03 11.08
C GLN A 147 3.08 24.34 10.53
N GLN A 148 3.72 24.96 9.55
CA GLN A 148 3.25 26.22 8.95
C GLN A 148 1.94 26.04 8.18
N ALA A 149 1.74 24.89 7.53
CA ALA A 149 0.53 24.57 6.77
C ALA A 149 -0.43 23.65 7.54
N ARG A 150 -0.19 23.42 8.85
CA ARG A 150 -0.86 22.36 9.63
C ARG A 150 -2.38 22.43 9.56
N GLN A 151 -2.98 23.60 9.72
CA GLN A 151 -4.44 23.75 9.68
C GLN A 151 -5.02 23.33 8.32
N VAL A 152 -4.35 23.68 7.23
CA VAL A 152 -4.77 23.30 5.87
C VAL A 152 -4.61 21.80 5.66
N LEU A 153 -3.51 21.22 6.13
CA LEU A 153 -3.27 19.79 6.03
C LEU A 153 -4.30 19.00 6.87
N GLU A 154 -4.57 19.40 8.12
CA GLU A 154 -5.58 18.78 9.00
C GLU A 154 -6.97 18.80 8.36
N ALA A 155 -7.37 19.93 7.77
CA ALA A 155 -8.64 20.02 7.04
C ALA A 155 -8.65 19.08 5.82
N ALA A 156 -7.58 19.06 5.02
CA ALA A 156 -7.48 18.19 3.85
C ALA A 156 -7.53 16.70 4.23
N PHE A 157 -6.83 16.27 5.28
CA PHE A 157 -6.89 14.90 5.79
C PHE A 157 -8.28 14.56 6.34
N THR A 158 -8.95 15.51 7.02
CA THR A 158 -10.32 15.31 7.51
C THR A 158 -11.28 15.04 6.37
N GLU A 159 -11.20 15.83 5.29
CA GLU A 159 -12.02 15.63 4.09
C GLU A 159 -11.68 14.33 3.35
N LEU A 160 -10.39 13.99 3.21
CA LEU A 160 -9.96 12.71 2.61
C LEU A 160 -10.65 11.51 3.31
N MET A 161 -10.78 11.63 4.64
CA MET A 161 -11.33 10.62 5.52
C MET A 161 -12.81 10.80 5.87
N GLU A 162 -13.55 11.66 5.15
CA GLU A 162 -14.98 11.92 5.40
C GLU A 162 -15.82 10.64 5.40
N VAL A 163 -15.53 9.72 4.48
CA VAL A 163 -16.09 8.36 4.49
C VAL A 163 -14.97 7.38 4.73
N ASN A 164 -15.06 6.65 5.83
CA ASN A 164 -14.05 5.68 6.22
C ASN A 164 -13.95 4.54 5.17
N PRO A 165 -12.73 4.14 4.80
CA PRO A 165 -12.50 2.92 4.04
C PRO A 165 -13.05 1.68 4.75
N GLU A 166 -13.68 0.80 3.98
CA GLU A 166 -14.31 -0.44 4.46
C GLU A 166 -13.89 -1.62 3.57
N PRO A 167 -13.56 -2.79 4.16
CA PRO A 167 -13.14 -3.94 3.38
C PRO A 167 -14.24 -4.40 2.43
N GLY A 168 -13.88 -4.71 1.17
CA GLY A 168 -14.81 -5.19 0.15
C GLY A 168 -15.67 -4.12 -0.54
N ASN A 169 -15.69 -2.87 -0.07
CA ASN A 169 -16.49 -1.80 -0.66
C ASN A 169 -15.84 -1.22 -1.93
N ARG A 170 -16.13 -1.82 -3.10
CA ARG A 170 -15.61 -1.39 -4.41
C ARG A 170 -15.98 0.05 -4.75
N ARG A 171 -17.21 0.48 -4.42
CA ARG A 171 -17.65 1.87 -4.68
C ARG A 171 -16.89 2.86 -3.80
N GLY A 172 -16.66 2.50 -2.54
CA GLY A 172 -15.85 3.28 -1.60
C GLY A 172 -14.42 3.48 -2.08
N ARG A 173 -13.79 2.46 -2.68
CA ARG A 173 -12.46 2.58 -3.31
C ARG A 173 -12.41 3.64 -4.40
N VAL A 174 -13.38 3.64 -5.32
CA VAL A 174 -13.45 4.64 -6.41
C VAL A 174 -13.67 6.05 -5.85
N GLN A 175 -14.55 6.20 -4.85
CA GLN A 175 -14.80 7.49 -4.21
C GLN A 175 -13.58 8.01 -3.44
N PHE A 176 -12.87 7.12 -2.75
CA PHE A 176 -11.65 7.47 -2.04
C PHE A 176 -10.58 7.99 -2.99
N ARG A 177 -10.41 7.36 -4.17
CA ARG A 177 -9.52 7.87 -5.21
C ARG A 177 -9.89 9.30 -5.63
N SER A 178 -11.17 9.59 -5.89
CA SER A 178 -11.60 10.96 -6.22
C SER A 178 -11.32 11.96 -5.09
N ARG A 179 -11.48 11.56 -3.82
CA ARG A 179 -11.09 12.40 -2.69
C ARG A 179 -9.58 12.56 -2.57
N MET A 180 -8.80 11.53 -2.91
CA MET A 180 -7.34 11.62 -2.96
C MET A 180 -6.87 12.62 -4.02
N GLU A 181 -7.52 12.67 -5.19
CA GLU A 181 -7.24 13.69 -6.21
C GLU A 181 -7.52 15.11 -5.69
N GLN A 182 -8.63 15.31 -4.99
CA GLN A 182 -8.96 16.60 -4.36
C GLN A 182 -7.99 16.97 -3.24
N PHE A 183 -7.61 15.99 -2.42
CA PHE A 183 -6.62 16.15 -1.36
C PHE A 183 -5.28 16.63 -1.93
N LEU A 184 -4.78 15.99 -2.98
CA LEU A 184 -3.52 16.34 -3.64
C LEU A 184 -3.50 17.79 -4.14
N ASN A 185 -4.59 18.23 -4.76
CA ASN A 185 -4.74 19.61 -5.22
C ASN A 185 -4.67 20.63 -4.07
N LYS A 186 -5.14 20.26 -2.87
CA LYS A 186 -5.13 21.13 -1.68
C LYS A 186 -3.77 21.18 -0.99
N ILE A 187 -3.04 20.07 -0.98
CA ILE A 187 -1.79 19.94 -0.22
C ILE A 187 -0.52 20.17 -1.06
N GLN A 188 -0.67 20.43 -2.36
CA GLN A 188 0.44 20.58 -3.30
C GLN A 188 1.46 21.61 -2.81
N GLY A 189 2.71 21.18 -2.61
CA GLY A 189 3.80 22.04 -2.12
C GLY A 189 3.73 22.40 -0.64
N LEU A 190 2.70 21.95 0.09
CA LEU A 190 2.53 22.21 1.53
C LEU A 190 3.01 21.04 2.40
N LEU A 191 2.81 19.81 1.92
CA LEU A 191 3.18 18.60 2.67
C LEU A 191 4.61 18.17 2.37
N SER A 192 5.44 18.11 3.41
CA SER A 192 6.74 17.45 3.42
C SER A 192 6.62 16.05 4.03
N TYR A 193 6.96 15.02 3.24
CA TYR A 193 6.88 13.62 3.66
C TYR A 193 8.25 12.93 3.76
N ASN A 194 9.32 13.51 3.18
CA ASN A 194 10.71 13.08 3.38
C ASN A 194 11.25 13.37 4.78
#